data_AF-A0A7S1ADF0-F1
#
_entry.id   AF-A0A7S1ADF0-F1
#
_cell.length_a   1.000
_cell.length_b   1.000
_cell.length_c   1.000
_cell.angle_alpha   90.00
_cell.angle_beta   90.00
_cell.angle_gamma   90.00
#
_symmetry.space_group_name_H-M   'P 1'
#
loop_
_entity.id
_entity.type
_entity.pdbx_description
1 polymer ?
#
loop_
_entity_poly.entity_id
_entity_poly.type
_entity_poly.pdbx_seq_one_letter_code
_entity_poly.pdbx_strand_id
1 'polypeptide(L)'
;MSLFEPPVAQLALGWYNSTPLPNYEPEAEPLGTVEPTALSRRLLGVFDDGLYCDTFYKISGSEPVGAHRIVVGRNPDLDLGEATSRVVTVVGMAPDTLRAVLRSHYIDITMTGVFANMGPRSSLETLRSTLTDEERVAVEAVFGPLDASRWAELSQTVRSGRFFDCKLLVDGGVDVPSHRAILAGAQDGHYFSAAWRWPGAGQAVRIPEGLSRDALMDLLQLRYGSEKVDSERILEVRHYAELFDWPEAREFCEAELESLLSDPSSVEAASLLAVYTHTEEKNVSVPAHLKAAALAGVVRQWSKVTEIAEEALGQSRYIELQALSRIRNRDGVVFGNLEEYLHACSDDLTEWERSLSQDANNAVRKQLERGWAYWHQVLFAHGRIAGADVAERWRERVRAMRERLREERAHEQAKRLRLADGRLWFEPTFEWREVPSNAVCPGGLEYRLDMETGRNFARLCA
;
A
#
# COMPACT_ATOMS: atom_id res chain seq x y z
N MET A 1 2.31 35.25 27.80
CA MET A 1 2.80 33.89 27.49
C MET A 1 1.77 32.92 28.05
N SER A 2 0.79 32.55 27.22
CA SER A 2 -0.18 31.50 27.53
C SER A 2 0.49 30.17 27.21
N LEU A 3 0.72 29.34 28.22
CA LEU A 3 1.19 27.97 28.02
C LEU A 3 0.09 27.23 27.25
N PHE A 4 0.41 26.81 26.02
CA PHE A 4 -0.45 25.98 25.19
C PHE A 4 -0.58 24.62 25.88
N GLU A 5 -1.71 24.38 26.55
CA GLU A 5 -2.14 23.03 26.83
C GLU A 5 -2.40 22.33 25.49
N PRO A 6 -1.79 21.16 25.21
CA PRO A 6 -2.08 20.42 24.00
C PRO A 6 -3.58 20.06 23.99
N PRO A 7 -4.25 20.11 22.82
CA PRO A 7 -5.66 19.76 22.74
C PRO A 7 -5.86 18.33 23.24
N VAL A 8 -6.78 18.17 24.18
CA VAL A 8 -7.15 16.93 24.89
C VAL A 8 -7.21 15.68 24.00
N ALA A 9 -7.62 15.81 22.74
CA ALA A 9 -7.67 14.72 21.77
C ALA A 9 -6.30 14.09 21.42
N GLN A 10 -5.19 14.86 21.48
CA GLN A 10 -3.84 14.35 21.21
C GLN A 10 -3.31 13.48 22.36
N LEU A 11 -3.77 13.68 23.60
CA LEU A 11 -3.39 12.87 24.75
C LEU A 11 -4.04 11.48 24.72
N ALA A 12 -5.27 11.37 24.19
CA ALA A 12 -5.96 10.09 24.03
C ALA A 12 -5.23 9.16 23.04
N LEU A 13 -4.71 9.69 21.94
CA LEU A 13 -3.93 8.93 20.94
C LEU A 13 -2.59 8.41 21.51
N GLY A 14 -1.95 9.17 22.39
CA GLY A 14 -0.70 8.77 23.04
C GLY A 14 -0.85 7.60 24.01
N TRP A 15 -2.01 7.48 24.68
CA TRP A 15 -2.33 6.36 25.56
C TRP A 15 -2.61 5.06 24.79
N TYR A 16 -3.21 5.18 23.61
CA TYR A 16 -3.66 4.05 22.80
C TYR A 16 -2.52 3.14 22.32
N ASN A 17 -1.36 3.71 21.98
CA ASN A 17 -0.17 2.95 21.56
C ASN A 17 0.48 2.10 22.67
N SER A 18 0.05 2.25 23.93
CA SER A 18 0.71 1.64 25.09
C SER A 18 -0.06 0.51 25.78
N THR A 19 -1.28 0.19 25.31
CA THR A 19 -2.13 -0.84 25.94
C THR A 19 -2.26 -2.06 25.02
N PRO A 20 -1.74 -3.24 25.39
CA PRO A 20 -1.91 -4.44 24.58
C PRO A 20 -3.38 -4.88 24.58
N LEU A 21 -3.96 -5.08 23.39
CA LEU A 21 -5.30 -5.64 23.23
C LEU A 21 -5.31 -7.12 23.70
N PRO A 22 -6.39 -7.59 24.35
CA PRO A 22 -6.52 -8.99 24.73
C PRO A 22 -6.50 -9.90 23.48
N ASN A 23 -5.76 -11.01 23.54
CA ASN A 23 -5.77 -12.04 22.51
C ASN A 23 -7.18 -12.63 22.40
N TYR A 24 -7.89 -12.30 21.33
CA TYR A 24 -9.18 -12.89 20.99
C TYR A 24 -8.93 -14.17 20.17
N GLU A 25 -9.25 -15.33 20.74
CA GLU A 25 -9.34 -16.58 19.98
C GLU A 25 -10.77 -16.69 19.42
N PRO A 26 -10.96 -16.76 18.09
CA PRO A 26 -12.30 -16.90 17.51
C PRO A 26 -12.85 -18.30 17.82
N GLU A 27 -13.98 -18.37 18.52
CA GLU A 27 -14.74 -19.60 18.69
C GLU A 27 -15.27 -20.09 17.33
N ALA A 28 -15.29 -21.41 17.12
CA ALA A 28 -15.74 -22.02 15.87
C ALA A 28 -17.21 -21.67 15.58
N GLU A 29 -17.46 -21.03 14.43
CA GLU A 29 -18.80 -20.59 14.04
C GLU A 29 -19.76 -21.78 13.83
N PRO A 30 -20.96 -21.77 14.45
CA PRO A 30 -21.98 -22.77 14.18
C PRO A 30 -22.50 -22.66 12.75
N LEU A 31 -22.45 -23.78 12.02
CA LEU A 31 -22.98 -23.90 10.66
C LEU A 31 -24.48 -23.58 10.61
N GLY A 32 -24.84 -22.46 9.98
CA GLY A 32 -26.19 -22.21 9.46
C GLY A 32 -27.02 -21.13 10.13
N THR A 33 -26.46 -20.27 10.98
CA THR A 33 -27.20 -19.10 11.50
C THR A 33 -27.17 -17.95 10.49
N VAL A 34 -28.33 -17.32 10.24
CA VAL A 34 -28.38 -16.06 9.48
C VAL A 34 -27.69 -14.99 10.31
N GLU A 35 -26.58 -14.47 9.82
CA GLU A 35 -25.87 -13.40 10.51
C GLU A 35 -26.63 -12.08 10.40
N PRO A 36 -26.82 -11.34 11.51
CA PRO A 36 -27.22 -9.96 11.44
C PRO A 36 -26.18 -9.14 10.69
N THR A 37 -26.63 -8.08 10.02
CA THR A 37 -25.72 -7.14 9.33
C THR A 37 -24.69 -6.57 10.31
N ALA A 38 -23.53 -6.12 9.81
CA ALA A 38 -22.50 -5.50 10.65
C ALA A 38 -23.05 -4.28 11.44
N LEU A 39 -23.92 -3.48 10.83
CA LEU A 39 -24.62 -2.37 11.50
C LEU A 39 -25.51 -2.88 12.65
N SER A 40 -26.29 -3.94 12.40
CA SER A 40 -27.15 -4.57 13.41
C SER A 40 -26.34 -5.11 14.59
N ARG A 41 -25.29 -5.90 14.34
CA ARG A 41 -24.41 -6.44 15.39
C ARG A 41 -23.81 -5.33 16.26
N ARG A 42 -23.29 -4.28 15.63
CA ARG A 42 -22.69 -3.13 16.32
C ARG A 42 -23.69 -2.39 17.20
N LEU A 43 -24.83 -1.97 16.64
CA LEU A 43 -25.83 -1.23 17.40
C LEU A 43 -26.46 -2.08 18.51
N LEU A 44 -26.59 -3.39 18.27
CA LEU A 44 -27.06 -4.33 19.28
C LEU A 44 -26.09 -4.45 20.46
N GLY A 45 -24.78 -4.53 20.20
CA GLY A 45 -23.78 -4.50 21.26
C GLY A 45 -23.83 -3.20 22.09
N VAL A 46 -23.93 -2.05 21.41
CA VAL A 46 -24.06 -0.74 22.07
C VAL A 46 -25.34 -0.67 22.93
N PHE A 47 -26.44 -1.25 22.46
CA PHE A 47 -27.70 -1.36 23.22
C PHE A 47 -27.57 -2.28 24.44
N ASP A 48 -26.96 -3.46 24.27
CA ASP A 48 -26.79 -4.44 25.35
C ASP A 48 -25.92 -3.88 26.48
N ASP A 49 -24.92 -3.05 26.15
CA ASP A 49 -24.06 -2.36 27.12
C ASP A 49 -24.68 -1.06 27.68
N GLY A 50 -25.87 -0.66 27.21
CA GLY A 50 -26.56 0.56 27.63
C GLY A 50 -25.80 1.85 27.30
N LEU A 51 -24.94 1.83 26.29
CA LEU A 51 -24.10 2.96 25.91
C LEU A 51 -24.88 3.94 25.03
N TYR A 52 -24.66 5.24 25.23
CA TYR A 52 -25.19 6.33 24.39
C TYR A 52 -26.73 6.35 24.17
N CYS A 53 -27.49 5.72 25.06
CA CYS A 53 -28.95 5.72 25.00
C CYS A 53 -29.52 7.14 25.18
N ASP A 54 -30.48 7.52 24.34
CA ASP A 54 -31.13 8.85 24.31
C ASP A 54 -32.64 8.78 24.57
N THR A 55 -33.22 7.58 24.68
CA THR A 55 -34.58 7.34 25.17
C THR A 55 -34.59 6.22 26.19
N PHE A 56 -35.47 6.31 27.19
CA PHE A 56 -35.54 5.38 28.30
C PHE A 56 -36.98 4.90 28.50
N TYR A 57 -37.15 3.61 28.74
CA TYR A 57 -38.45 2.99 28.98
C TYR A 57 -38.47 2.48 30.42
N LYS A 58 -39.39 2.99 31.24
CA LYS A 58 -39.46 2.72 32.67
C LYS A 58 -40.69 1.87 33.00
N ILE A 59 -40.47 0.68 33.55
CA ILE A 59 -41.51 -0.13 34.17
C ILE A 59 -41.52 0.17 35.68
N SER A 60 -42.71 0.13 36.29
CA SER A 60 -42.84 0.37 37.74
C SER A 60 -42.03 -0.66 38.53
N GLY A 61 -41.10 -0.18 39.36
CA GLY A 61 -40.26 -1.04 40.20
C GLY A 61 -39.02 -1.64 39.52
N SER A 62 -38.75 -1.32 38.25
CA SER A 62 -37.52 -1.73 37.56
C SER A 62 -36.60 -0.55 37.24
N GLU A 63 -35.35 -0.85 36.91
CA GLU A 63 -34.49 0.13 36.27
C GLU A 63 -35.01 0.47 34.86
N PRO A 64 -34.82 1.72 34.39
CA PRO A 64 -35.17 2.08 33.02
C PRO A 64 -34.31 1.32 32.00
N VAL A 65 -34.93 0.83 30.94
CA VAL A 65 -34.23 0.24 29.79
C VAL A 65 -33.94 1.35 28.79
N GLY A 66 -32.66 1.63 28.54
CA GLY A 66 -32.21 2.60 27.55
C GLY A 66 -32.34 2.06 26.12
N ALA A 67 -32.61 2.94 25.15
CA ALA A 67 -32.55 2.63 23.73
C ALA A 67 -32.15 3.88 22.92
N HIS A 68 -31.97 3.70 21.61
CA HIS A 68 -31.59 4.75 20.67
C HIS A 68 -32.78 5.16 19.80
N ARG A 69 -33.17 6.43 19.84
CA ARG A 69 -34.30 6.99 19.06
C ARG A 69 -34.14 6.77 17.57
N ILE A 70 -32.91 6.89 17.06
CA ILE A 70 -32.60 6.62 15.65
C ILE A 70 -32.88 5.17 15.24
N VAL A 71 -32.81 4.22 16.18
CA VAL A 71 -33.10 2.80 15.91
C VAL A 71 -34.59 2.51 16.09
N VAL A 72 -35.18 2.88 17.23
CA VAL A 72 -36.59 2.59 17.49
C VAL A 72 -37.52 3.37 16.56
N GLY A 73 -37.07 4.53 16.04
CA GLY A 73 -37.78 5.36 15.08
C GLY A 73 -38.01 4.71 13.71
N ARG A 74 -37.44 3.51 13.46
CA ARG A 74 -37.80 2.70 12.29
C ARG A 74 -39.24 2.19 12.33
N ASN A 75 -39.84 2.12 13.53
CA ASN A 75 -41.24 1.76 13.70
C ASN A 75 -42.12 3.03 13.55
N PRO A 76 -42.96 3.11 12.50
CA PRO A 76 -43.75 4.30 12.22
C PRO A 76 -44.84 4.59 13.27
N ASP A 77 -45.19 3.61 14.10
CA ASP A 77 -46.23 3.76 15.11
C ASP A 77 -45.70 4.40 16.42
N LEU A 78 -44.37 4.55 16.54
CA LEU A 78 -43.73 5.25 17.66
C LEU A 78 -43.62 6.76 17.40
N ASP A 79 -44.37 7.55 18.15
CA ASP A 79 -44.10 8.99 18.27
C ASP A 79 -42.94 9.21 19.24
N LEU A 80 -41.78 9.63 18.73
CA LEU A 80 -40.59 9.91 19.53
C LEU A 80 -40.42 11.39 19.90
N GLY A 81 -41.29 12.28 19.42
CA GLY A 81 -41.18 13.74 19.61
C GLY A 81 -39.85 14.33 19.14
N GLU A 82 -39.59 15.60 19.50
CA GLU A 82 -38.31 16.29 19.21
C GLU A 82 -37.37 16.37 20.42
N ALA A 83 -37.87 16.13 21.64
CA ALA A 83 -37.09 16.26 22.88
C ALA A 83 -35.83 15.39 22.87
N THR A 84 -34.71 15.92 23.37
CA THR A 84 -33.39 15.26 23.37
C THR A 84 -33.29 14.06 24.30
N SER A 85 -34.19 13.94 25.28
CA SER A 85 -34.34 12.75 26.11
C SER A 85 -35.81 12.55 26.48
N ARG A 86 -36.27 11.30 26.45
CA ARG A 86 -37.65 10.93 26.79
C ARG A 86 -37.65 9.72 27.70
N VAL A 87 -38.48 9.78 28.75
CA VAL A 87 -38.80 8.62 29.59
C VAL A 87 -40.23 8.19 29.27
N VAL A 88 -40.40 6.99 28.73
CA VAL A 88 -41.71 6.39 28.45
C VAL A 88 -42.07 5.46 29.59
N THR A 89 -43.19 5.71 30.27
CA THR A 89 -43.67 4.80 31.33
C THR A 89 -44.47 3.68 30.72
N VAL A 90 -44.12 2.44 31.06
CA VAL A 90 -44.77 1.22 30.58
C VAL A 90 -45.43 0.53 31.77
N VAL A 91 -46.72 0.23 31.67
CA VAL A 91 -47.52 -0.40 32.73
C VAL A 91 -47.94 -1.79 32.25
N GLY A 92 -47.77 -2.81 33.10
CA GLY A 92 -48.22 -4.17 32.81
C GLY A 92 -47.32 -4.97 31.86
N MET A 93 -46.03 -4.65 31.77
CA MET A 93 -45.05 -5.36 30.94
C MET A 93 -43.89 -5.85 31.80
N ALA A 94 -43.46 -7.11 31.61
CA ALA A 94 -42.23 -7.60 32.23
C ALA A 94 -40.96 -6.92 31.64
N PRO A 95 -39.90 -6.68 32.43
CA PRO A 95 -38.66 -6.09 31.93
C PRO A 95 -38.00 -6.86 30.79
N ASP A 96 -38.06 -8.20 30.82
CA ASP A 96 -37.47 -9.05 29.78
C ASP A 96 -38.26 -8.94 28.47
N THR A 97 -39.59 -8.83 28.54
CA THR A 97 -40.44 -8.54 27.38
C THR A 97 -40.06 -7.20 26.75
N LEU A 98 -39.92 -6.14 27.56
CA LEU A 98 -39.51 -4.82 27.07
C LEU A 98 -38.15 -4.88 26.36
N ARG A 99 -37.17 -5.53 26.99
CA ARG A 99 -35.83 -5.70 26.41
C ARG A 99 -35.90 -6.51 25.11
N ALA A 100 -36.71 -7.56 25.05
CA ALA A 100 -36.90 -8.36 23.84
C ALA A 100 -37.50 -7.55 22.68
N VAL A 101 -38.57 -6.77 22.92
CA VAL A 101 -39.16 -5.88 21.90
C VAL A 101 -38.14 -4.87 21.40
N LEU A 102 -37.45 -4.19 22.33
CA LEU A 102 -36.43 -3.20 21.99
C LEU A 102 -35.30 -3.83 21.18
N ARG A 103 -34.80 -5.00 21.60
CA ARG A 103 -33.77 -5.77 20.90
C ARG A 103 -34.19 -6.09 19.46
N SER A 104 -35.46 -6.41 19.20
CA SER A 104 -35.96 -6.66 17.85
C SER A 104 -35.80 -5.46 16.91
N HIS A 105 -35.83 -4.22 17.40
CA HIS A 105 -35.58 -3.03 16.54
C HIS A 105 -34.14 -2.97 16.00
N TYR A 106 -33.18 -3.54 16.73
CA TYR A 106 -31.76 -3.56 16.36
C TYR A 106 -31.41 -4.67 15.37
N ILE A 107 -32.31 -5.65 15.18
CA ILE A 107 -32.06 -6.78 14.30
C ILE A 107 -32.35 -6.35 12.85
N ASP A 108 -31.34 -6.50 12.00
CA ASP A 108 -31.46 -6.38 10.55
C ASP A 108 -30.60 -7.48 9.92
N ILE A 109 -31.18 -8.24 9.00
CA ILE A 109 -30.53 -9.40 8.37
C ILE A 109 -30.35 -9.14 6.88
N THR A 110 -29.23 -9.58 6.33
CA THR A 110 -28.98 -9.52 4.89
C THR A 110 -29.90 -10.51 4.19
N MET A 111 -30.78 -10.02 3.31
CA MET A 111 -31.73 -10.85 2.56
C MET A 111 -31.06 -11.60 1.41
N THR A 112 -30.16 -12.52 1.73
CA THR A 112 -29.58 -13.45 0.75
C THR A 112 -30.06 -14.87 1.05
N GLY A 113 -31.13 -15.30 0.39
CA GLY A 113 -31.57 -16.70 0.37
C GLY A 113 -32.91 -17.02 1.05
N VAL A 114 -33.16 -18.31 1.26
CA VAL A 114 -34.45 -18.91 1.66
C VAL A 114 -34.81 -18.67 3.14
N PHE A 115 -33.93 -18.03 3.92
CA PHE A 115 -34.06 -17.88 5.37
C PHE A 115 -34.75 -16.58 5.82
N ALA A 116 -35.83 -16.18 5.14
CA ALA A 116 -36.63 -14.99 5.49
C ALA A 116 -37.26 -15.05 6.91
N ASN A 117 -37.19 -16.19 7.59
CA ASN A 117 -37.81 -16.45 8.89
C ASN A 117 -36.89 -16.16 10.10
N MET A 118 -35.76 -15.46 9.96
CA MET A 118 -34.87 -15.14 11.10
C MET A 118 -34.72 -13.63 11.39
N GLY A 119 -35.53 -12.79 10.73
CA GLY A 119 -35.48 -11.33 10.90
C GLY A 119 -36.21 -10.82 12.16
N PRO A 120 -36.35 -9.49 12.30
CA PRO A 120 -37.09 -8.87 13.42
C PRO A 120 -38.53 -9.41 13.52
N ARG A 121 -39.16 -9.75 12.39
CA ARG A 121 -40.48 -10.36 12.33
C ARG A 121 -40.56 -11.68 13.10
N SER A 122 -39.60 -12.58 12.91
CA SER A 122 -39.59 -13.87 13.60
C SER A 122 -39.32 -13.74 15.09
N SER A 123 -38.43 -12.80 15.46
CA SER A 123 -38.20 -12.44 16.87
C SER A 123 -39.48 -11.93 17.54
N LEU A 124 -40.24 -11.07 16.87
CA LEU A 124 -41.52 -10.56 17.36
C LEU A 124 -42.63 -11.61 17.35
N GLU A 125 -42.71 -12.48 16.33
CA GLU A 125 -43.69 -13.57 16.28
C GLU A 125 -43.45 -14.58 17.41
N THR A 126 -42.18 -14.92 17.67
CA THR A 126 -41.79 -15.77 18.80
C THR A 126 -42.19 -15.12 20.11
N LEU A 127 -41.84 -13.84 20.31
CA LEU A 127 -42.24 -13.08 21.50
C LEU A 127 -43.76 -13.04 21.66
N ARG A 128 -44.49 -12.73 20.59
CA ARG A 128 -45.96 -12.67 20.60
C ARG A 128 -46.60 -14.00 21.01
N SER A 129 -45.96 -15.13 20.70
CA SER A 129 -46.45 -16.46 21.10
C SER A 129 -46.26 -16.77 22.59
N THR A 130 -45.37 -16.07 23.27
CA THR A 130 -45.06 -16.28 24.70
C THR A 130 -45.75 -15.28 25.63
N LEU A 131 -46.28 -14.17 25.10
CA LEU A 131 -46.96 -13.14 25.89
C LEU A 131 -48.38 -13.54 26.29
N THR A 132 -48.77 -13.11 27.49
CA THR A 132 -50.19 -13.09 27.88
C THR A 132 -50.96 -12.05 27.06
N ASP A 133 -52.29 -12.18 26.98
CA ASP A 133 -53.13 -11.20 26.28
C ASP A 133 -53.00 -9.79 26.88
N GLU A 134 -52.94 -9.70 28.21
CA GLU A 134 -52.78 -8.42 28.93
C GLU A 134 -51.43 -7.76 28.64
N GLU A 135 -50.33 -8.52 28.69
CA GLU A 135 -48.99 -8.02 28.34
C GLU A 135 -48.92 -7.63 26.87
N ARG A 136 -49.52 -8.41 25.97
CA ARG A 136 -49.55 -8.08 24.54
C ARG A 136 -50.25 -6.75 24.29
N VAL A 137 -51.42 -6.53 24.91
CA VAL A 137 -52.14 -5.26 24.82
C VAL A 137 -51.30 -4.11 25.38
N ALA A 138 -50.62 -4.32 26.50
CA ALA A 138 -49.72 -3.32 27.09
C ALA A 138 -48.53 -2.98 26.18
N VAL A 139 -47.93 -4.00 25.54
CA VAL A 139 -46.83 -3.82 24.59
C VAL A 139 -47.31 -3.09 23.33
N GLU A 140 -48.41 -3.52 22.74
CA GLU A 140 -48.94 -2.92 21.51
C GLU A 140 -49.49 -1.50 21.72
N ALA A 141 -49.92 -1.16 22.95
CA ALA A 141 -50.27 0.20 23.32
C ALA A 141 -49.07 1.16 23.28
N VAL A 142 -47.85 0.66 23.49
CA VAL A 142 -46.62 1.48 23.47
C VAL A 142 -45.95 1.44 22.10
N PHE A 143 -45.82 0.26 21.50
CA PHE A 143 -45.03 0.04 20.29
C PHE A 143 -45.87 -0.08 19.01
N GLY A 144 -47.20 0.01 19.10
CA GLY A 144 -48.08 -0.37 17.99
C GLY A 144 -48.10 -1.89 17.77
N PRO A 145 -48.74 -2.36 16.69
CA PRO A 145 -48.78 -3.79 16.38
C PRO A 145 -47.38 -4.41 16.35
N LEU A 146 -47.21 -5.57 16.98
CA LEU A 146 -45.95 -6.33 16.99
C LEU A 146 -45.70 -7.01 15.63
N ASP A 147 -45.56 -6.20 14.59
CA ASP A 147 -45.32 -6.60 13.22
C ASP A 147 -44.25 -5.72 12.58
N ALA A 148 -43.08 -6.33 12.33
CA ALA A 148 -41.95 -5.66 11.71
C ALA A 148 -42.14 -5.41 10.19
N SER A 149 -43.22 -5.89 9.57
CA SER A 149 -43.47 -5.71 8.13
C SER A 149 -43.57 -4.25 7.69
N ARG A 150 -43.94 -3.36 8.61
CA ARG A 150 -44.07 -1.91 8.40
C ARG A 150 -42.84 -1.12 8.84
N TRP A 151 -41.86 -1.77 9.44
CA TRP A 151 -40.66 -1.09 9.92
C TRP A 151 -39.75 -0.75 8.74
N ALA A 152 -39.19 0.46 8.75
CA ALA A 152 -38.16 0.83 7.78
C ALA A 152 -36.91 -0.05 7.98
N GLU A 153 -36.11 -0.20 6.94
CA GLU A 153 -34.80 -0.85 7.04
C GLU A 153 -33.90 -0.09 8.02
N LEU A 154 -33.06 -0.80 8.77
CA LEU A 154 -32.23 -0.16 9.79
C LEU A 154 -31.24 0.81 9.13
N SER A 155 -30.61 0.37 8.04
CA SER A 155 -29.68 1.17 7.22
C SER A 155 -30.33 2.46 6.71
N GLN A 156 -31.56 2.39 6.20
CA GLN A 156 -32.31 3.55 5.73
C GLN A 156 -32.65 4.50 6.89
N THR A 157 -33.08 3.94 8.02
CA THR A 157 -33.47 4.73 9.19
C THR A 157 -32.29 5.52 9.74
N VAL A 158 -31.13 4.88 9.92
CA VAL A 158 -29.94 5.57 10.45
C VAL A 158 -29.41 6.65 9.51
N ARG A 159 -29.59 6.48 8.19
CA ARG A 159 -29.19 7.47 7.17
C ARG A 159 -30.18 8.63 7.00
N SER A 160 -31.33 8.60 7.67
CA SER A 160 -32.34 9.66 7.56
C SER A 160 -31.86 11.03 8.08
N GLY A 161 -30.76 11.05 8.84
CA GLY A 161 -30.20 12.26 9.44
C GLY A 161 -31.05 12.86 10.56
N ARG A 162 -31.97 12.07 11.14
CA ARG A 162 -32.76 12.48 12.30
C ARG A 162 -32.02 12.11 13.58
N PHE A 163 -32.23 12.87 14.65
CA PHE A 163 -31.71 12.56 15.99
C PHE A 163 -30.18 12.53 16.13
N PHE A 164 -29.47 13.33 15.34
CA PHE A 164 -28.04 13.55 15.58
C PHE A 164 -27.79 14.06 17.00
N ASP A 165 -26.89 13.41 17.72
CA ASP A 165 -26.57 13.68 19.13
C ASP A 165 -25.09 14.03 19.36
N CYS A 166 -24.29 14.06 18.28
CA CYS A 166 -22.92 14.53 18.27
C CYS A 166 -22.56 15.22 16.95
N LYS A 167 -21.39 15.87 16.95
CA LYS A 167 -20.79 16.48 15.76
C LYS A 167 -19.30 16.20 15.68
N LEU A 168 -18.82 15.99 14.47
CA LEU A 168 -17.41 15.81 14.16
C LEU A 168 -16.86 17.12 13.61
N LEU A 169 -15.82 17.64 14.25
CA LEU A 169 -15.17 18.89 13.88
C LEU A 169 -14.02 18.56 12.92
N VAL A 170 -14.19 18.90 11.64
CA VAL A 170 -13.18 18.72 10.59
C VAL A 170 -12.38 20.01 10.44
N ASP A 171 -11.11 19.89 10.05
CA ASP A 171 -10.30 21.05 9.71
C ASP A 171 -10.99 21.94 8.68
N GLY A 172 -10.92 23.27 8.90
CA GLY A 172 -11.72 24.24 8.16
C GLY A 172 -13.04 24.64 8.85
N GLY A 173 -13.31 24.11 10.05
CA GLY A 173 -14.44 24.54 10.90
C GLY A 173 -15.80 24.03 10.44
N VAL A 174 -15.81 22.94 9.67
CA VAL A 174 -17.05 22.29 9.22
C VAL A 174 -17.49 21.27 10.26
N ASP A 175 -18.73 21.41 10.70
CA ASP A 175 -19.38 20.46 11.62
C ASP A 175 -20.11 19.38 10.82
N VAL A 176 -19.75 18.11 11.02
CA VAL A 176 -20.45 16.96 10.44
C VAL A 176 -21.32 16.31 11.51
N PRO A 177 -22.66 16.42 11.45
CA PRO A 177 -23.54 15.86 12.47
C PRO A 177 -23.57 14.32 12.37
N SER A 178 -23.69 13.64 13.51
CA SER A 178 -23.59 12.18 13.61
C SER A 178 -24.27 11.60 14.85
N HIS A 179 -24.28 10.27 14.96
CA HIS A 179 -24.83 9.52 16.09
C HIS A 179 -23.73 8.82 16.88
N ARG A 180 -23.65 9.06 18.19
CA ARG A 180 -22.63 8.43 19.05
C ARG A 180 -22.68 6.91 18.98
N ALA A 181 -23.88 6.36 19.02
CA ALA A 181 -24.12 4.91 18.95
C ALA A 181 -23.64 4.24 17.65
N ILE A 182 -23.46 5.00 16.55
CA ILE A 182 -22.98 4.46 15.28
C ILE A 182 -21.45 4.54 15.18
N LEU A 183 -20.87 5.62 15.69
CA LEU A 183 -19.42 5.85 15.60
C LEU A 183 -18.66 5.06 16.66
N ALA A 184 -19.16 5.05 17.90
CA ALA A 184 -18.63 4.20 18.95
C ALA A 184 -19.04 2.74 18.70
N GLY A 185 -18.11 1.82 18.94
CA GLY A 185 -18.47 0.41 19.10
C GLY A 185 -18.66 0.06 20.57
N ALA A 186 -19.21 -1.14 20.80
CA ALA A 186 -19.38 -1.73 22.12
C ALA A 186 -18.03 -1.99 22.84
N GLN A 187 -16.98 -2.26 22.06
CA GLN A 187 -15.67 -2.60 22.60
C GLN A 187 -14.91 -1.35 23.10
N ASP A 188 -14.21 -1.50 24.21
CA ASP A 188 -13.53 -0.42 24.94
C ASP A 188 -12.27 0.15 24.25
N GLY A 189 -12.03 -0.19 22.98
CA GLY A 189 -10.93 0.34 22.18
C GLY A 189 -11.27 1.58 21.35
N HIS A 190 -12.46 1.65 20.75
CA HIS A 190 -12.69 2.61 19.67
C HIS A 190 -12.34 4.08 19.99
N TYR A 191 -11.67 4.75 19.05
CA TYR A 191 -11.24 6.16 19.17
C TYR A 191 -12.37 7.08 19.68
N PHE A 192 -13.57 6.93 19.13
CA PHE A 192 -14.74 7.72 19.52
C PHE A 192 -15.25 7.39 20.92
N SER A 193 -15.21 6.12 21.33
CA SER A 193 -15.56 5.72 22.70
C SER A 193 -14.61 6.36 23.72
N ALA A 194 -13.31 6.35 23.43
CA ALA A 194 -12.31 7.02 24.26
C ALA A 194 -12.52 8.55 24.28
N ALA A 195 -12.78 9.15 23.11
CA ALA A 195 -13.00 10.59 22.98
C ALA A 195 -14.18 11.09 23.81
N TRP A 196 -15.31 10.37 23.83
CA TRP A 196 -16.49 10.78 24.59
C TRP A 196 -16.44 10.46 26.08
N ARG A 197 -15.66 9.46 26.49
CA ARG A 197 -15.45 9.15 27.92
C ARG A 197 -14.44 10.09 28.58
N TRP A 198 -13.67 10.84 27.80
CA TRP A 198 -12.68 11.75 28.35
C TRP A 198 -13.34 12.83 29.24
N PRO A 199 -12.79 13.13 30.44
CA PRO A 199 -13.36 14.16 31.31
C PRO A 199 -13.46 15.53 30.62
N GLY A 200 -14.67 16.10 30.61
CA GLY A 200 -14.93 17.37 29.93
C GLY A 200 -15.18 17.26 28.42
N ALA A 201 -15.19 16.05 27.86
CA ALA A 201 -15.64 15.82 26.50
C ALA A 201 -17.10 16.28 26.34
N GLY A 202 -17.33 17.11 25.32
CA GLY A 202 -18.68 17.50 24.90
C GLY A 202 -19.25 16.52 23.87
N GLN A 203 -20.33 16.94 23.22
CA GLN A 203 -20.90 16.25 22.06
C GLN A 203 -20.09 16.44 20.77
N ALA A 204 -19.03 17.26 20.80
CA ALA A 204 -18.18 17.54 19.66
C ALA A 204 -16.85 16.78 19.77
N VAL A 205 -16.50 16.03 18.73
CA VAL A 205 -15.21 15.32 18.63
C VAL A 205 -14.40 15.94 17.51
N ARG A 206 -13.14 16.30 17.79
CA ARG A 206 -12.24 16.82 16.76
C ARG A 206 -11.63 15.67 15.98
N ILE A 207 -11.75 15.71 14.66
CA ILE A 207 -11.16 14.72 13.77
C ILE A 207 -9.65 14.98 13.64
N PRO A 208 -8.81 13.93 13.59
CA PRO A 208 -7.38 14.10 13.39
C PRO A 208 -7.05 14.86 12.09
N GLU A 209 -5.97 15.65 12.14
CA GLU A 209 -5.52 16.43 10.99
C GLU A 209 -5.13 15.50 9.83
N GLY A 210 -5.45 15.93 8.60
CA GLY A 210 -5.11 15.18 7.38
C GLY A 210 -6.19 14.21 6.90
N LEU A 211 -7.32 14.04 7.61
CA LEU A 211 -8.50 13.37 7.07
C LEU A 211 -9.33 14.37 6.26
N SER A 212 -9.39 14.16 4.95
CA SER A 212 -10.23 14.93 4.05
C SER A 212 -11.70 14.76 4.41
N ARG A 213 -12.49 15.83 4.16
CA ARG A 213 -13.93 15.80 4.41
C ARG A 213 -14.62 14.67 3.63
N ASP A 214 -14.23 14.47 2.38
CA ASP A 214 -14.87 13.48 1.52
C ASP A 214 -14.54 12.05 1.97
N ALA A 215 -13.30 11.79 2.39
CA ALA A 215 -12.93 10.50 2.97
C ALA A 215 -13.64 10.27 4.32
N LEU A 216 -13.82 11.30 5.15
CA LEU A 216 -14.65 11.20 6.35
C LEU A 216 -16.10 10.83 6.00
N MET A 217 -16.68 11.44 4.97
CA MET A 217 -18.04 11.10 4.54
C MET A 217 -18.14 9.65 4.06
N ASP A 218 -17.16 9.14 3.31
CA ASP A 218 -17.12 7.73 2.88
C ASP A 218 -17.00 6.79 4.09
N LEU A 219 -16.11 7.10 5.03
CA LEU A 219 -15.95 6.38 6.30
C LEU A 219 -17.26 6.32 7.09
N LEU A 220 -17.94 7.46 7.22
CA LEU A 220 -19.24 7.52 7.87
C LEU A 220 -20.26 6.69 7.10
N GLN A 221 -20.32 6.78 5.78
CA GLN A 221 -21.22 5.95 4.98
C GLN A 221 -21.02 4.45 5.26
N LEU A 222 -19.77 3.98 5.30
CA LEU A 222 -19.46 2.59 5.67
C LEU A 222 -19.97 2.25 7.08
N ARG A 223 -19.77 3.12 8.07
CA ARG A 223 -20.30 2.88 9.44
C ARG A 223 -21.82 2.88 9.50
N TYR A 224 -22.49 3.62 8.63
CA TYR A 224 -23.95 3.61 8.43
C TYR A 224 -24.40 2.48 7.47
N GLY A 225 -23.52 1.49 7.23
CA GLY A 225 -23.82 0.26 6.49
C GLY A 225 -23.79 0.40 4.98
N SER A 226 -23.14 1.42 4.42
CA SER A 226 -22.93 1.51 2.98
C SER A 226 -21.97 0.40 2.55
N GLU A 227 -22.16 -0.10 1.34
CA GLU A 227 -21.30 -1.12 0.70
C GLU A 227 -20.53 -0.49 -0.47
N LYS A 228 -20.23 0.81 -0.37
CA LYS A 228 -19.53 1.55 -1.40
C LYS A 228 -18.55 2.51 -0.75
N VAL A 229 -17.35 2.55 -1.33
CA VAL A 229 -16.29 3.52 -1.05
C VAL A 229 -15.78 4.03 -2.39
N ASP A 230 -15.40 5.30 -2.45
CA ASP A 230 -14.79 5.86 -3.65
C ASP A 230 -13.34 5.34 -3.78
N SER A 231 -13.02 4.76 -4.93
CA SER A 231 -11.68 4.22 -5.21
C SER A 231 -10.58 5.27 -5.16
N GLU A 232 -10.89 6.55 -5.40
CA GLU A 232 -9.90 7.62 -5.32
C GLU A 232 -9.47 7.91 -3.87
N ARG A 233 -10.33 7.60 -2.89
CA ARG A 233 -10.12 7.89 -1.47
C ARG A 233 -9.91 6.64 -0.62
N ILE A 234 -9.98 5.45 -1.21
CA ILE A 234 -9.99 4.17 -0.49
C ILE A 234 -8.77 3.96 0.42
N LEU A 235 -7.57 4.43 0.03
CA LEU A 235 -6.36 4.34 0.86
C LEU A 235 -6.46 5.22 2.11
N GLU A 236 -6.98 6.44 1.95
CA GLU A 236 -7.22 7.37 3.05
C GLU A 236 -8.30 6.82 4.00
N VAL A 237 -9.43 6.36 3.44
CA VAL A 237 -10.51 5.71 4.19
C VAL A 237 -9.97 4.51 4.97
N ARG A 238 -9.19 3.62 4.33
CA ARG A 238 -8.58 2.45 4.98
C ARG A 238 -7.65 2.84 6.13
N HIS A 239 -6.80 3.86 5.93
CA HIS A 239 -5.87 4.33 6.96
C HIS A 239 -6.62 4.86 8.20
N TYR A 240 -7.63 5.70 7.99
CA TYR A 240 -8.40 6.26 9.10
C TYR A 240 -9.39 5.28 9.72
N ALA A 241 -9.89 4.29 8.98
CA ALA A 241 -10.62 3.16 9.54
C ALA A 241 -9.75 2.40 10.55
N GLU A 242 -8.46 2.17 10.24
CA GLU A 242 -7.52 1.60 11.20
C GLU A 242 -7.30 2.52 12.40
N LEU A 243 -7.06 3.82 12.17
CA LEU A 243 -6.83 4.78 13.25
C LEU A 243 -8.03 4.88 14.22
N PHE A 244 -9.25 4.81 13.69
CA PHE A 244 -10.48 4.83 14.49
C PHE A 244 -10.82 3.48 15.13
N ASP A 245 -10.03 2.45 14.84
CA ASP A 245 -10.24 1.06 15.26
C ASP A 245 -11.58 0.52 14.74
N TRP A 246 -11.83 0.67 13.44
CA TRP A 246 -13.05 0.22 12.75
C TRP A 246 -12.72 -0.96 11.82
N PRO A 247 -12.56 -2.18 12.38
CA PRO A 247 -12.06 -3.33 11.62
C PRO A 247 -12.93 -3.67 10.41
N GLU A 248 -14.26 -3.54 10.51
CA GLU A 248 -15.15 -3.91 9.40
C GLU A 248 -15.03 -2.95 8.22
N ALA A 249 -14.82 -1.65 8.49
CA ALA A 249 -14.60 -0.66 7.44
C ALA A 249 -13.21 -0.84 6.80
N ARG A 250 -12.21 -1.19 7.61
CA ARG A 250 -10.85 -1.50 7.13
C ARG A 250 -10.86 -2.73 6.22
N GLU A 251 -11.47 -3.82 6.67
CA GLU A 251 -11.59 -5.08 5.91
C GLU A 251 -12.38 -4.88 4.61
N PHE A 252 -13.45 -4.09 4.65
CA PHE A 252 -14.19 -3.71 3.44
C PHE A 252 -13.29 -2.98 2.44
N CYS A 253 -12.51 -1.99 2.89
CA CYS A 253 -11.57 -1.28 2.01
C CYS A 253 -10.46 -2.19 1.48
N GLU A 254 -10.00 -3.15 2.27
CA GLU A 254 -8.99 -4.13 1.85
C GLU A 254 -9.53 -5.07 0.77
N ALA A 255 -10.76 -5.57 0.93
CA ALA A 255 -11.43 -6.38 -0.08
C ALA A 255 -11.68 -5.61 -1.39
N GLU A 256 -12.12 -4.36 -1.30
CA GLU A 256 -12.29 -3.49 -2.47
C GLU A 256 -10.95 -3.16 -3.15
N LEU A 257 -9.89 -2.91 -2.38
CA LEU A 257 -8.53 -2.75 -2.93
C LEU A 257 -8.05 -4.02 -3.64
N GLU A 258 -8.27 -5.20 -3.06
CA GLU A 258 -7.96 -6.47 -3.72
C GLU A 258 -8.72 -6.64 -5.03
N SER A 259 -10.02 -6.31 -5.03
CA SER A 259 -10.88 -6.33 -6.21
C SER A 259 -10.31 -5.43 -7.31
N LEU A 260 -9.96 -4.18 -6.97
CA LEU A 260 -9.32 -3.23 -7.89
C LEU A 260 -7.97 -3.75 -8.42
N LEU A 261 -7.13 -4.32 -7.56
CA LEU A 261 -5.82 -4.85 -7.94
C LEU A 261 -5.90 -6.13 -8.78
N SER A 262 -7.01 -6.88 -8.69
CA SER A 262 -7.24 -8.10 -9.45
C SER A 262 -7.44 -7.83 -10.94
N ASP A 263 -7.99 -6.66 -11.30
CA ASP A 263 -8.15 -6.20 -12.68
C ASP A 263 -7.21 -5.02 -12.99
N PRO A 264 -5.99 -5.27 -13.50
CA PRO A 264 -5.03 -4.22 -13.83
C PRO A 264 -5.49 -3.30 -14.98
N SER A 265 -6.57 -3.64 -15.70
CA SER A 265 -7.15 -2.75 -16.72
C SER A 265 -8.05 -1.67 -16.13
N SER A 266 -8.52 -1.88 -14.90
CA SER A 266 -9.43 -0.97 -14.19
C SER A 266 -8.72 0.15 -13.42
N VAL A 267 -7.41 0.00 -13.13
CA VAL A 267 -6.65 0.92 -12.28
C VAL A 267 -5.56 1.63 -13.07
N GLU A 268 -5.49 2.95 -12.93
CA GLU A 268 -4.42 3.76 -13.51
C GLU A 268 -3.05 3.37 -12.92
N ALA A 269 -1.99 3.41 -13.73
CA ALA A 269 -0.62 3.08 -13.29
C ALA A 269 -0.16 3.92 -12.08
N ALA A 270 -0.57 5.18 -12.00
CA ALA A 270 -0.27 6.05 -10.87
C ALA A 270 -0.91 5.54 -9.57
N SER A 271 -2.18 5.13 -9.64
CA SER A 271 -2.91 4.57 -8.49
C SER A 271 -2.34 3.23 -8.04
N LEU A 272 -1.94 2.35 -8.98
CA LEU A 272 -1.25 1.09 -8.65
C LEU A 272 0.07 1.34 -7.90
N LEU A 273 0.85 2.32 -8.36
CA LEU A 273 2.11 2.68 -7.69
C LEU A 273 1.86 3.29 -6.30
N ALA A 274 0.81 4.10 -6.15
CA ALA A 274 0.41 4.66 -4.86
C ALA A 274 0.02 3.55 -3.87
N VAL A 275 -0.79 2.58 -4.30
CA VAL A 275 -1.16 1.41 -3.49
C VAL A 275 0.08 0.58 -3.13
N TYR A 276 0.95 0.27 -4.09
CA TYR A 276 2.20 -0.46 -3.83
C TYR A 276 3.11 0.28 -2.84
N THR A 277 3.31 1.58 -3.03
CA THR A 277 4.12 2.41 -2.14
C THR A 277 3.53 2.41 -0.73
N HIS A 278 2.22 2.55 -0.59
CA HIS A 278 1.53 2.45 0.70
C HIS A 278 1.72 1.07 1.37
N THR A 279 1.77 -0.01 0.58
CA THR A 279 2.01 -1.37 1.11
C THR A 279 3.46 -1.65 1.52
N GLU A 280 4.42 -0.95 0.92
CA GLU A 280 5.88 -1.07 1.20
C GLU A 280 6.36 -0.11 2.28
N GLU A 281 5.72 1.06 2.42
CA GLU A 281 5.92 1.92 3.58
C GLU A 281 5.70 1.09 4.85
N LYS A 282 6.50 1.35 5.90
CA LYS A 282 6.69 0.51 7.10
C LYS A 282 5.43 0.27 7.96
N ASN A 283 4.23 0.36 7.41
CA ASN A 283 2.98 -0.10 8.00
C ASN A 283 3.00 -1.63 8.12
N VAL A 284 3.29 -2.07 9.35
CA VAL A 284 3.16 -3.46 9.79
C VAL A 284 1.70 -3.95 9.67
N SER A 285 0.74 -3.05 9.54
CA SER A 285 -0.69 -3.35 9.56
C SER A 285 -1.32 -3.74 8.22
N VAL A 286 -0.62 -3.62 7.10
CA VAL A 286 -1.18 -4.02 5.80
C VAL A 286 -1.11 -5.56 5.67
N PRO A 287 -2.23 -6.26 5.40
CA PRO A 287 -2.23 -7.71 5.28
C PRO A 287 -1.33 -8.24 4.16
N ALA A 288 -0.72 -9.41 4.37
CA ALA A 288 0.21 -10.01 3.43
C ALA A 288 -0.41 -10.31 2.04
N HIS A 289 -1.69 -10.69 2.01
CA HIS A 289 -2.42 -10.93 0.76
C HIS A 289 -2.55 -9.64 -0.07
N LEU A 290 -2.79 -8.50 0.56
CA LEU A 290 -2.92 -7.21 -0.12
C LEU A 290 -1.56 -6.73 -0.65
N LYS A 291 -0.47 -6.94 0.10
CA LYS A 291 0.90 -6.72 -0.38
C LYS A 291 1.20 -7.56 -1.63
N ALA A 292 0.83 -8.84 -1.61
CA ALA A 292 1.00 -9.73 -2.74
C ALA A 292 0.16 -9.30 -3.95
N ALA A 293 -1.09 -8.88 -3.74
CA ALA A 293 -1.96 -8.36 -4.79
C ALA A 293 -1.40 -7.07 -5.42
N ALA A 294 -0.88 -6.15 -4.61
CA ALA A 294 -0.28 -4.89 -5.08
C ALA A 294 0.97 -5.16 -5.92
N LEU A 295 1.89 -6.00 -5.43
CA LEU A 295 3.08 -6.41 -6.17
C LEU A 295 2.71 -7.10 -7.49
N ALA A 296 1.75 -8.02 -7.46
CA ALA A 296 1.29 -8.71 -8.66
C ALA A 296 0.66 -7.74 -9.67
N GLY A 297 -0.10 -6.74 -9.21
CA GLY A 297 -0.65 -5.67 -10.03
C GLY A 297 0.44 -4.84 -10.72
N VAL A 298 1.46 -4.41 -9.97
CA VAL A 298 2.61 -3.65 -10.51
C VAL A 298 3.38 -4.47 -11.53
N VAL A 299 3.66 -5.75 -11.25
CA VAL A 299 4.37 -6.64 -12.19
C VAL A 299 3.56 -6.82 -13.48
N ARG A 300 2.24 -7.04 -13.39
CA ARG A 300 1.37 -7.14 -14.58
C ARG A 300 1.38 -5.86 -15.41
N GLN A 301 1.28 -4.71 -14.75
CA GLN A 301 1.32 -3.42 -15.45
C GLN A 301 2.68 -3.17 -16.11
N TRP A 302 3.77 -3.53 -15.44
CA TRP A 302 5.12 -3.46 -16.02
C TRP A 302 5.28 -4.36 -17.24
N SER A 303 4.77 -5.60 -17.18
CA SER A 303 4.77 -6.50 -18.34
C SER A 303 4.00 -5.90 -19.52
N LYS A 304 2.81 -5.33 -19.26
CA LYS A 304 2.02 -4.66 -20.30
C LYS A 304 2.73 -3.44 -20.91
N VAL A 305 3.39 -2.62 -20.09
CA VAL A 305 4.21 -1.50 -20.57
C VAL A 305 5.38 -2.01 -21.41
N THR A 306 5.98 -3.14 -21.02
CA THR A 306 7.09 -3.77 -21.76
C THR A 306 6.60 -4.29 -23.12
N GLU A 307 5.45 -4.96 -23.18
CA GLU A 307 4.83 -5.42 -24.43
C GLU A 307 4.50 -4.26 -25.37
N ILE A 308 3.85 -3.21 -24.85
CA ILE A 308 3.53 -1.99 -25.64
C ILE A 308 4.82 -1.32 -26.12
N ALA A 309 5.85 -1.27 -25.28
CA ALA A 309 7.15 -0.72 -25.66
C ALA A 309 7.84 -1.59 -26.72
N GLU A 310 7.73 -2.91 -26.65
CA GLU A 310 8.26 -3.82 -27.68
C GLU A 310 7.55 -3.63 -29.04
N GLU A 311 6.24 -3.36 -29.04
CA GLU A 311 5.47 -3.06 -30.24
C GLU A 311 5.75 -1.65 -30.80
N ALA A 312 5.89 -0.65 -29.92
CA ALA A 312 6.04 0.75 -30.30
C ALA A 312 7.49 1.14 -30.63
N LEU A 313 8.47 0.50 -30.00
CA LEU A 313 9.89 0.80 -30.22
C LEU A 313 10.40 0.04 -31.43
N GLY A 314 11.05 0.76 -32.35
CA GLY A 314 11.80 0.11 -33.42
C GLY A 314 12.88 -0.83 -32.86
N GLN A 315 13.14 -1.94 -33.57
CA GLN A 315 14.11 -2.98 -33.19
C GLN A 315 15.48 -2.40 -32.76
N SER A 316 15.93 -1.34 -33.44
CA SER A 316 17.16 -0.61 -33.13
C SER A 316 17.15 0.02 -31.73
N ARG A 317 16.05 0.69 -31.35
CA ARG A 317 15.92 1.32 -30.02
C ARG A 317 15.79 0.26 -28.91
N TYR A 318 15.14 -0.87 -29.20
CA TYR A 318 15.06 -1.99 -28.28
C TYR A 318 16.44 -2.58 -27.96
N ILE A 319 17.27 -2.86 -28.99
CA ILE A 319 18.65 -3.34 -28.81
C ILE A 319 19.46 -2.34 -27.99
N GLU A 320 19.27 -1.04 -28.23
CA GLU A 320 19.96 0.02 -27.50
C GLU A 320 19.61 0.02 -26.00
N LEU A 321 18.31 0.01 -25.68
CA LEU A 321 17.84 0.01 -24.29
C LEU A 321 18.25 -1.26 -23.54
N GLN A 322 18.26 -2.43 -24.20
CA GLN A 322 18.78 -3.66 -23.60
C GLN A 322 20.27 -3.56 -23.28
N ALA A 323 21.06 -2.94 -24.14
CA ALA A 323 22.49 -2.71 -23.88
C ALA A 323 22.69 -1.69 -22.73
N LEU A 324 21.93 -0.59 -22.71
CA LEU A 324 21.96 0.40 -21.62
C LEU A 324 21.52 -0.19 -20.27
N SER A 325 20.52 -1.08 -20.26
CA SER A 325 20.10 -1.80 -19.05
C SER A 325 21.22 -2.69 -18.51
N ARG A 326 21.93 -3.41 -19.38
CA ARG A 326 23.11 -4.20 -18.98
C ARG A 326 24.25 -3.35 -18.43
N ILE A 327 24.47 -2.16 -19.01
CA ILE A 327 25.45 -1.19 -18.52
C ILE A 327 25.06 -0.71 -17.12
N ARG A 328 23.80 -0.27 -16.92
CA ARG A 328 23.29 0.15 -15.61
C ARG A 328 23.47 -0.93 -14.55
N ASN A 329 23.15 -2.18 -14.86
CA ASN A 329 23.24 -3.28 -13.89
C ASN A 329 24.68 -3.62 -13.51
N ARG A 330 25.63 -3.39 -14.40
CA ARG A 330 27.05 -3.68 -14.17
C ARG A 330 27.77 -2.51 -13.48
N ASP A 331 27.59 -1.31 -14.02
CA ASP A 331 28.40 -0.14 -13.68
C ASP A 331 27.65 0.83 -12.74
N GLY A 332 26.34 0.65 -12.53
CA GLY A 332 25.52 1.47 -11.64
C GLY A 332 25.15 2.86 -12.20
N VAL A 333 25.56 3.17 -13.44
CA VAL A 333 25.38 4.48 -14.07
C VAL A 333 24.36 4.39 -15.21
N VAL A 334 23.55 5.43 -15.36
CA VAL A 334 22.57 5.57 -16.45
C VAL A 334 23.13 6.53 -17.50
N PHE A 335 23.21 6.08 -18.75
CA PHE A 335 23.66 6.87 -19.90
C PHE A 335 22.49 7.15 -20.84
N GLY A 336 22.53 8.27 -21.56
CA GLY A 336 21.48 8.67 -22.49
C GLY A 336 21.46 7.83 -23.76
N ASN A 337 22.62 7.37 -24.22
CA ASN A 337 22.79 6.50 -25.38
C ASN A 337 24.10 5.69 -25.31
N LEU A 338 24.28 4.73 -26.22
CA LEU A 338 25.49 3.89 -26.24
C LEU A 338 26.76 4.64 -26.64
N GLU A 339 26.65 5.71 -27.42
CA GLU A 339 27.80 6.52 -27.87
C GLU A 339 28.46 7.24 -26.68
N GLU A 340 27.65 7.82 -25.80
CA GLU A 340 28.07 8.46 -24.56
C GLU A 340 28.83 7.47 -23.65
N TYR A 341 28.27 6.27 -23.46
CA TYR A 341 28.95 5.21 -22.72
C TYR A 341 30.28 4.81 -23.37
N LEU A 342 30.29 4.59 -24.68
CA LEU A 342 31.49 4.16 -25.39
C LEU A 342 32.62 5.19 -25.28
N HIS A 343 32.29 6.49 -25.30
CA HIS A 343 33.24 7.57 -25.05
C HIS A 343 33.80 7.49 -23.64
N ALA A 344 32.93 7.63 -22.63
CA ALA A 344 33.33 7.66 -21.23
C ALA A 344 34.14 6.41 -20.84
N CYS A 345 33.64 5.22 -21.20
CA CYS A 345 34.30 3.96 -20.90
C CYS A 345 35.65 3.83 -21.62
N SER A 346 35.78 4.29 -22.88
CA SER A 346 37.07 4.25 -23.58
C SER A 346 38.11 5.18 -22.97
N ASP A 347 37.70 6.36 -22.50
CA ASP A 347 38.58 7.33 -21.86
C ASP A 347 39.02 6.81 -20.48
N ASP A 348 38.08 6.31 -19.67
CA ASP A 348 38.36 5.73 -18.34
C ASP A 348 39.26 4.50 -18.42
N LEU A 349 39.02 3.58 -19.36
CA LEU A 349 39.86 2.40 -19.56
C LEU A 349 41.26 2.78 -20.03
N THR A 350 41.39 3.83 -20.86
CA THR A 350 42.69 4.32 -21.30
C THR A 350 43.46 4.98 -20.17
N GLU A 351 42.79 5.79 -19.34
CA GLU A 351 43.41 6.42 -18.18
C GLU A 351 43.80 5.38 -17.11
N TRP A 352 42.98 4.35 -16.94
CA TRP A 352 43.34 3.22 -16.10
C TRP A 352 44.54 2.45 -16.66
N GLU A 353 44.59 2.21 -17.98
CA GLU A 353 45.74 1.60 -18.62
C GLU A 353 47.01 2.46 -18.47
N ARG A 354 46.88 3.78 -18.51
CA ARG A 354 47.99 4.73 -18.31
C ARG A 354 48.53 4.71 -16.88
N SER A 355 47.65 4.67 -15.89
CA SER A 355 48.03 4.64 -14.47
C SER A 355 48.54 3.28 -13.98
N LEU A 356 48.38 2.23 -14.79
CA LEU A 356 48.81 0.87 -14.48
C LEU A 356 50.34 0.74 -14.51
N SER A 357 50.94 0.44 -13.35
CA SER A 357 52.38 0.20 -13.25
C SER A 357 52.82 -1.10 -13.90
N GLN A 358 54.09 -1.18 -14.29
CA GLN A 358 54.68 -2.41 -14.86
C GLN A 358 54.73 -3.57 -13.87
N ASP A 359 54.72 -3.28 -12.57
CA ASP A 359 54.69 -4.27 -11.50
C ASP A 359 53.26 -4.57 -11.01
N ALA A 360 52.23 -4.02 -11.69
CA ALA A 360 50.85 -4.24 -11.31
C ALA A 360 50.49 -5.73 -11.38
N ASN A 361 49.81 -6.20 -10.34
CA ASN A 361 49.36 -7.58 -10.20
C ASN A 361 48.56 -8.03 -11.44
N ASN A 362 48.82 -9.25 -11.91
CA ASN A 362 48.10 -9.90 -13.00
C ASN A 362 46.57 -9.87 -12.82
N ALA A 363 46.06 -9.87 -11.58
CA ALA A 363 44.63 -9.72 -11.31
C ALA A 363 44.07 -8.37 -11.81
N VAL A 364 44.79 -7.26 -11.59
CA VAL A 364 44.38 -5.92 -12.02
C VAL A 364 44.42 -5.82 -13.54
N ARG A 365 45.46 -6.39 -14.17
CA ARG A 365 45.55 -6.47 -15.64
C ARG A 365 44.41 -7.27 -16.25
N LYS A 366 44.07 -8.43 -15.65
CA LYS A 366 42.91 -9.23 -16.07
C LYS A 366 41.60 -8.46 -15.91
N GLN A 367 41.48 -7.59 -14.92
CA GLN A 367 40.30 -6.75 -14.73
C GLN A 367 40.21 -5.66 -15.81
N LEU A 368 41.31 -5.00 -16.16
CA LEU A 368 41.36 -4.05 -17.28
C LEU A 368 40.96 -4.73 -18.60
N GLU A 369 41.50 -5.92 -18.88
CA GLU A 369 41.14 -6.67 -20.09
C GLU A 369 39.66 -7.09 -20.12
N ARG A 370 39.07 -7.43 -18.97
CA ARG A 370 37.61 -7.64 -18.86
C ARG A 370 36.82 -6.35 -19.11
N GLY A 371 37.38 -5.19 -18.76
CA GLY A 371 36.86 -3.88 -19.10
C GLY A 371 36.80 -3.69 -20.61
N TRP A 372 37.92 -3.86 -21.29
CA TRP A 372 38.01 -3.77 -22.76
C TRP A 372 37.12 -4.80 -23.48
N ALA A 373 37.07 -6.03 -23.00
CA ALA A 373 36.20 -7.06 -23.56
C ALA A 373 34.71 -6.68 -23.48
N TYR A 374 34.30 -6.06 -22.37
CA TYR A 374 32.93 -5.56 -22.24
C TYR A 374 32.66 -4.34 -23.10
N TRP A 375 33.59 -3.39 -23.16
CA TRP A 375 33.53 -2.27 -24.09
C TRP A 375 33.33 -2.75 -25.53
N HIS A 376 34.03 -3.81 -25.95
CA HIS A 376 33.83 -4.44 -27.26
C HIS A 376 32.43 -5.07 -27.44
N GLN A 377 31.86 -5.70 -26.40
CA GLN A 377 30.49 -6.22 -26.46
C GLN A 377 29.47 -5.11 -26.63
N VAL A 378 29.64 -3.99 -25.92
CA VAL A 378 28.79 -2.81 -26.07
C VAL A 378 28.96 -2.19 -27.46
N LEU A 379 30.19 -2.09 -27.95
CA LEU A 379 30.48 -1.60 -29.29
C LEU A 379 29.82 -2.47 -30.37
N PHE A 380 29.79 -3.79 -30.19
CA PHE A 380 29.07 -4.69 -31.09
C PHE A 380 27.57 -4.40 -31.11
N ALA A 381 26.96 -4.14 -29.94
CA ALA A 381 25.55 -3.73 -29.87
C ALA A 381 25.31 -2.40 -30.58
N HIS A 382 26.18 -1.40 -30.37
CA HIS A 382 26.13 -0.12 -31.07
C HIS A 382 26.29 -0.29 -32.59
N GLY A 383 27.20 -1.15 -33.04
CA GLY A 383 27.40 -1.46 -34.46
C GLY A 383 26.19 -2.14 -35.13
N ARG A 384 25.41 -2.93 -34.39
CA ARG A 384 24.13 -3.49 -34.91
C ARG A 384 23.08 -2.40 -35.17
N ILE A 385 23.18 -1.27 -34.47
CA ILE A 385 22.23 -0.15 -34.56
C ILE A 385 22.71 0.88 -35.59
N ALA A 386 23.95 1.33 -35.45
CA ALA A 386 24.53 2.43 -36.23
C ALA A 386 25.26 1.95 -37.51
N GLY A 387 25.49 0.64 -37.65
CA GLY A 387 26.19 0.03 -38.78
C GLY A 387 27.63 -0.39 -38.43
N ALA A 388 28.14 -1.37 -39.19
CA ALA A 388 29.47 -1.94 -38.99
C ALA A 388 30.59 -0.89 -39.16
N ASP A 389 30.43 0.04 -40.10
CA ASP A 389 31.42 1.10 -40.38
C ASP A 389 31.60 2.04 -39.18
N VAL A 390 30.51 2.34 -38.45
CA VAL A 390 30.56 3.16 -37.24
C VAL A 390 31.36 2.43 -36.17
N ALA A 391 31.07 1.14 -35.96
CA ALA A 391 31.79 0.33 -35.00
C ALA A 391 33.28 0.18 -35.34
N GLU A 392 33.64 0.08 -36.62
CA GLU A 392 35.04 0.00 -37.03
C GLU A 392 35.79 1.31 -36.78
N ARG A 393 35.18 2.48 -37.07
CA ARG A 393 35.78 3.78 -36.72
C ARG A 393 36.09 3.90 -35.23
N TRP A 394 35.21 3.37 -34.38
CA TRP A 394 35.43 3.29 -32.94
C TRP A 394 36.61 2.38 -32.56
N ARG A 395 36.70 1.19 -33.19
CA ARG A 395 37.84 0.28 -32.99
C ARG A 395 39.16 0.93 -33.41
N GLU A 396 39.18 1.59 -34.55
CA GLU A 396 40.36 2.30 -35.06
C GLU A 396 40.78 3.42 -34.11
N ARG A 397 39.84 4.23 -33.63
CA ARG A 397 40.11 5.29 -32.64
C ARG A 397 40.73 4.72 -31.37
N VAL A 398 40.12 3.69 -30.77
CA VAL A 398 40.65 3.07 -29.55
C VAL A 398 41.98 2.38 -29.80
N ARG A 399 42.16 1.71 -30.95
CA ARG A 399 43.44 1.10 -31.34
C ARG A 399 44.55 2.14 -31.44
N ALA A 400 44.29 3.26 -32.12
CA ALA A 400 45.25 4.37 -32.24
C ALA A 400 45.59 4.99 -30.88
N MET A 401 44.57 5.20 -30.03
CA MET A 401 44.75 5.74 -28.67
C MET A 401 45.61 4.81 -27.80
N ARG A 402 45.31 3.51 -27.79
CA ARG A 402 46.10 2.52 -27.06
C ARG A 402 47.51 2.39 -27.62
N GLU A 403 47.69 2.45 -28.93
CA GLU A 403 49.04 2.38 -29.52
C GLU A 403 49.90 3.57 -29.11
N ARG A 404 49.33 4.79 -29.15
CA ARG A 404 50.01 5.98 -28.67
C ARG A 404 50.41 5.86 -27.19
N LEU A 405 49.52 5.37 -26.33
CA LEU A 405 49.83 5.14 -24.92
C LEU A 405 50.99 4.15 -24.74
N ARG A 406 51.07 3.12 -25.58
CA ARG A 406 52.16 2.15 -25.55
C ARG A 406 53.48 2.74 -26.00
N GLU A 407 53.47 3.55 -27.06
CA GLU A 407 54.66 4.29 -27.51
C GLU A 407 55.17 5.23 -26.40
N GLU A 408 54.26 5.95 -25.73
CA GLU A 408 54.56 6.82 -24.58
C GLU A 408 55.24 6.01 -23.46
N ARG A 409 54.65 4.89 -23.02
CA ARG A 409 55.23 4.03 -21.96
C ARG A 409 56.54 3.35 -22.38
N ALA A 410 56.64 2.91 -23.63
CA ALA A 410 57.87 2.33 -24.17
C ALA A 410 59.01 3.36 -24.17
N HIS A 411 58.72 4.61 -24.54
CA HIS A 411 59.69 5.70 -24.50
C HIS A 411 60.11 6.03 -23.07
N GLU A 412 59.16 6.15 -22.14
CA GLU A 412 59.44 6.39 -20.73
C GLU A 412 60.29 5.28 -20.10
N GLN A 413 59.98 4.01 -20.42
CA GLN A 413 60.74 2.87 -19.93
C GLN A 413 62.14 2.79 -20.54
N ALA A 414 62.28 3.06 -21.84
CA ALA A 414 63.57 3.13 -22.50
C ALA A 414 64.48 4.19 -21.84
N LYS A 415 63.90 5.35 -21.52
CA LYS A 415 64.57 6.44 -20.77
C LYS A 415 64.96 6.00 -19.35
N ARG A 416 64.06 5.33 -18.63
CA ARG A 416 64.30 4.81 -17.27
C ARG A 416 65.45 3.79 -17.24
N LEU A 417 65.49 2.89 -18.22
CA LEU A 417 66.51 1.84 -18.34
C LEU A 417 67.80 2.30 -19.02
N ARG A 418 67.86 3.55 -19.51
CA ARG A 418 69.00 4.11 -20.28
C ARG A 418 69.39 3.22 -21.45
N LEU A 419 68.40 2.77 -22.23
CA LEU A 419 68.66 1.98 -23.42
C LEU A 419 69.49 2.80 -24.43
N ALA A 420 70.38 2.12 -25.15
CA ALA A 420 71.21 2.77 -26.18
C ALA A 420 70.35 3.37 -27.31
N ASP A 421 70.86 4.42 -27.94
CA ASP A 421 70.17 5.09 -29.05
C ASP A 421 69.78 4.08 -30.14
N GLY A 422 68.52 4.15 -30.58
CA GLY A 422 67.94 3.25 -31.57
C GLY A 422 67.38 1.94 -31.01
N ARG A 423 67.50 1.65 -29.70
CA ARG A 423 66.79 0.53 -29.05
C ARG A 423 65.43 0.99 -28.52
N LEU A 424 64.39 0.18 -28.77
CA LEU A 424 63.03 0.43 -28.29
C LEU A 424 62.69 -0.54 -27.15
N TRP A 425 61.88 -0.13 -26.19
CA TRP A 425 61.30 -1.08 -25.23
C TRP A 425 60.06 -1.74 -25.84
N PHE A 426 59.98 -3.07 -25.82
CA PHE A 426 58.77 -3.77 -26.23
C PHE A 426 57.79 -3.83 -25.06
N GLU A 427 56.65 -3.15 -25.18
CA GLU A 427 55.57 -3.27 -24.20
C GLU A 427 54.73 -4.53 -24.46
N PRO A 428 54.79 -5.54 -23.57
CA PRO A 428 54.13 -6.81 -23.80
C PRO A 428 52.63 -6.74 -23.52
N THR A 429 51.85 -7.42 -24.36
CA THR A 429 50.39 -7.52 -24.27
C THR A 429 49.96 -8.99 -24.14
N PHE A 430 48.70 -9.26 -23.80
CA PHE A 430 48.15 -10.63 -23.85
C PHE A 430 47.89 -11.11 -25.28
N GLU A 431 47.79 -10.19 -26.24
CA GLU A 431 47.70 -10.49 -27.67
C GLU A 431 49.09 -10.63 -28.30
N TRP A 432 49.19 -11.46 -29.35
CA TRP A 432 50.40 -11.60 -30.13
C TRP A 432 50.71 -10.32 -30.90
N ARG A 433 51.88 -9.72 -30.66
CA ARG A 433 52.35 -8.54 -31.39
C ARG A 433 53.71 -8.77 -32.00
N GLU A 434 53.92 -8.21 -33.19
CA GLU A 434 55.22 -8.22 -33.85
C GLU A 434 56.25 -7.48 -33.00
N VAL A 435 57.41 -8.10 -32.81
CA VAL A 435 58.54 -7.54 -32.06
C VAL A 435 59.44 -6.82 -33.05
N PRO A 436 59.62 -5.49 -32.94
CA PRO A 436 60.55 -4.75 -33.78
C PRO A 436 61.97 -5.30 -33.64
N SER A 437 62.73 -5.32 -34.74
CA SER A 437 64.09 -5.88 -34.76
C SER A 437 65.06 -5.19 -33.79
N ASN A 438 64.78 -3.93 -33.45
CA ASN A 438 65.55 -3.13 -32.50
C ASN A 438 64.96 -3.11 -31.07
N ALA A 439 63.90 -3.89 -30.80
CA ALA A 439 63.25 -3.89 -29.51
C ALA A 439 64.00 -4.73 -28.47
N VAL A 440 63.96 -4.27 -27.22
CA VAL A 440 64.38 -4.97 -26.01
C VAL A 440 63.13 -5.49 -25.33
N CYS A 441 63.02 -6.81 -25.24
CA CYS A 441 61.86 -7.46 -24.64
C CYS A 441 62.09 -7.76 -23.16
N PRO A 442 61.10 -7.53 -22.28
CA PRO A 442 61.15 -8.01 -20.91
C PRO A 442 61.21 -9.54 -20.84
N GLY A 443 61.67 -10.07 -19.70
CA GLY A 443 61.57 -11.51 -19.41
C GLY A 443 60.11 -11.94 -19.19
N GLY A 444 59.84 -13.25 -19.33
CA GLY A 444 58.50 -13.81 -19.09
C GLY A 444 57.51 -13.66 -20.24
N LEU A 445 58.01 -13.54 -21.48
CA LEU A 445 57.19 -13.51 -22.69
C LEU A 445 57.17 -14.87 -23.39
N GLU A 446 56.03 -15.18 -24.00
CA GLU A 446 55.92 -16.22 -25.02
C GLU A 446 56.32 -15.64 -26.37
N TYR A 447 57.14 -16.37 -27.13
CA TYR A 447 57.57 -15.97 -28.47
C TYR A 447 57.02 -16.93 -29.51
N ARG A 448 56.65 -16.38 -30.67
CA ARG A 448 56.25 -17.14 -31.86
C ARG A 448 56.95 -16.55 -33.07
N LEU A 449 57.70 -17.38 -33.79
CA LEU A 449 58.30 -17.00 -35.08
C LEU A 449 57.33 -17.39 -36.20
N ASP A 450 56.96 -16.43 -37.02
CA ASP A 450 56.32 -16.72 -38.30
C ASP A 450 57.40 -17.13 -39.31
N MET A 451 57.38 -18.41 -39.69
CA MET A 451 58.38 -18.99 -40.59
C MET A 451 58.26 -18.49 -42.03
N GLU A 452 57.09 -17.99 -42.45
CA GLU A 452 56.88 -17.47 -43.80
C GLU A 452 57.44 -16.06 -43.94
N THR A 453 57.15 -15.20 -42.96
CA THR A 453 57.54 -13.79 -43.00
C THR A 453 58.88 -13.51 -42.29
N GLY A 454 59.36 -14.46 -41.49
CA GLY A 454 60.53 -14.29 -40.63
C GLY A 454 60.29 -13.35 -39.44
N ARG A 455 59.04 -12.94 -39.18
CA ARG A 455 58.70 -11.97 -38.14
C ARG A 455 58.54 -12.66 -36.78
N ASN A 456 59.12 -12.05 -35.75
CA ASN A 456 58.95 -12.50 -34.38
C ASN A 456 57.71 -11.84 -33.77
N PHE A 457 56.91 -12.62 -33.05
CA PHE A 457 55.79 -12.14 -32.26
C PHE A 457 56.01 -12.48 -30.80
N ALA A 458 55.58 -11.62 -29.89
CA ALA A 458 55.61 -11.89 -28.46
C ALA A 458 54.31 -11.48 -27.76
N ARG A 459 54.02 -12.15 -26.64
CA ARG A 459 52.92 -11.83 -25.71
C ARG A 459 53.30 -12.21 -24.26
N LEU A 460 52.54 -11.74 -23.29
CA LEU A 460 52.63 -12.16 -21.89
C LEU A 460 52.23 -13.64 -21.74
N CYS A 461 52.99 -14.42 -20.96
CA CYS A 461 52.56 -15.74 -20.50
C CYS A 461 51.29 -15.62 -19.66
N ALA A 462 50.27 -16.45 -19.95
CA ALA A 462 48.94 -16.37 -19.34
C ALA A 462 48.85 -16.76 -17.85
#